data_AF-A0A5J6PY57-F1
#
_entry.id   AF-A0A5J6PY57-F1
#
_cell.length_a   1.000
_cell.length_b   1.000
_cell.length_c   1.000
_cell.angle_alpha   90.00
_cell.angle_beta   90.00
_cell.angle_gamma   90.00
#
_symmetry.space_group_name_H-M   'P 1'
#
loop_
_entity.id
_entity.type
_entity.pdbx_description
1 polymer ?
#
loop_
_entity_poly.entity_id
_entity_poly.type
_entity_poly.pdbx_seq_one_letter_code
_entity_poly.pdbx_strand_id
1 'polypeptide(L)'
;MPGLEPHHPAAGGTTGRRAVPPLRALSHSVRPAACLGRADDSHRPAGHGGGADDGPLGGDPHAHLPPLDHASGSAAGRGCGAGPQPGPDGLSGAAARIARPGHRPLTPLLRTLAYRHRWVYDGVTAAASLSVGGPDRLRRLGADALASRLPTGAPVLDLCCGAGDAAIPLESRGLVVSGLDVSARALEEAVRRCPGLTAVEGTAEQPPLPDGSFQGIQISLALHEFSGAERERVLASCLRLLAPGGWLVVVDLHPAPPLLQAPQQLFCHLFETETARDFLDSDPMDLLQRIGFVHLERQLLAGGSLQRILAQRPRGGGPDAAPDAAPGEATDTPQPDLDALAGELGMGGTLAPESDAQAYRRRMARRREVQQQRVASRNVEKGLVIVFTGHGKGKTTAALGMVLRTVGHGERVAVIQFIKGGWQPGEARALQAFGDAVTWHALGEGFTWETQDRERDRELVQAAWTRARGCLADPGLRLVVLDEVNVALKLGYLELDQVLEGLALRPPLTHVALTGRGAPEGLIERADLVTEMTLRRHPFREQGVKAQAGVEF
;
A
#
# COMPACT_ATOMS: atom_id res chain seq x y z
N MET A 1 -31.66 -75.03 43.09
CA MET A 1 -32.77 -74.34 42.40
C MET A 1 -33.69 -73.75 43.46
N PRO A 2 -34.18 -72.50 43.37
CA PRO A 2 -33.77 -71.28 42.62
C PRO A 2 -33.08 -70.28 43.61
N GLY A 3 -32.52 -69.10 43.31
CA GLY A 3 -32.71 -68.11 42.24
C GLY A 3 -33.29 -66.83 42.87
N LEU A 4 -32.53 -65.71 42.86
CA LEU A 4 -32.98 -64.30 42.68
C LEU A 4 -31.81 -63.31 42.90
N GLU A 5 -31.85 -62.24 42.10
CA GLU A 5 -30.74 -61.39 41.60
C GLU A 5 -30.13 -60.39 42.61
N PRO A 6 -28.90 -59.88 42.34
CA PRO A 6 -28.39 -58.67 42.98
C PRO A 6 -28.39 -57.45 42.05
N HIS A 7 -28.76 -56.30 42.64
CA HIS A 7 -28.68 -54.95 42.10
C HIS A 7 -27.25 -54.51 41.73
N HIS A 8 -27.09 -53.90 40.55
CA HIS A 8 -25.91 -53.13 40.15
C HIS A 8 -26.22 -51.62 40.14
N PRO A 9 -25.31 -50.74 40.62
CA PRO A 9 -25.44 -49.29 40.49
C PRO A 9 -24.68 -48.73 39.27
N ALA A 10 -25.07 -47.51 38.91
CA ALA A 10 -24.82 -46.77 37.68
C ALA A 10 -23.36 -46.40 37.35
N ALA A 11 -23.06 -46.37 36.04
CA ALA A 11 -21.85 -45.82 35.45
C ALA A 11 -22.08 -44.41 34.87
N GLY A 12 -21.03 -43.58 34.97
CA GLY A 12 -21.02 -42.15 34.69
C GLY A 12 -21.06 -41.74 33.21
N GLY A 13 -21.52 -40.50 33.01
CA GLY A 13 -21.62 -39.83 31.72
C GLY A 13 -20.33 -39.13 31.30
N THR A 14 -19.92 -39.38 30.05
CA THR A 14 -18.94 -38.61 29.29
C THR A 14 -19.65 -37.60 28.40
N THR A 15 -19.33 -36.31 28.51
CA THR A 15 -19.83 -35.23 27.65
C THR A 15 -19.06 -35.19 26.33
N GLY A 16 -19.79 -35.37 25.22
CA GLY A 16 -19.25 -35.37 23.86
C GLY A 16 -18.91 -33.97 23.32
N ARG A 17 -17.75 -33.88 22.67
CA ARG A 17 -17.38 -32.78 21.77
C ARG A 17 -18.14 -32.94 20.44
N ARG A 18 -18.85 -31.90 20.01
CA ARG A 18 -19.41 -31.79 18.65
C ARG A 18 -18.29 -31.53 17.65
N ALA A 19 -18.17 -32.41 16.65
CA ALA A 19 -17.33 -32.22 15.47
C ALA A 19 -18.02 -31.26 14.48
N VAL A 20 -17.26 -30.32 13.92
CA VAL A 20 -17.66 -29.46 12.78
C VAL A 20 -17.21 -30.16 11.49
N PRO A 21 -18.06 -30.31 10.46
CA PRO A 21 -17.68 -31.00 9.22
C PRO A 21 -16.84 -30.08 8.30
N PRO A 22 -15.97 -30.64 7.44
CA PRO A 22 -15.17 -29.85 6.52
C PRO A 22 -16.00 -29.32 5.34
N LEU A 23 -15.71 -28.08 4.95
CA LEU A 23 -16.24 -27.41 3.75
C LEU A 23 -15.79 -28.16 2.49
N ARG A 24 -16.76 -28.54 1.65
CA ARG A 24 -16.55 -29.12 0.31
C ARG A 24 -15.91 -28.08 -0.61
N ALA A 25 -14.76 -28.43 -1.18
CA ALA A 25 -14.17 -27.72 -2.31
C ALA A 25 -15.03 -27.94 -3.57
N LEU A 26 -15.47 -26.85 -4.20
CA LEU A 26 -16.04 -26.87 -5.54
C LEU A 26 -14.89 -26.98 -6.55
N SER A 27 -14.76 -28.13 -7.18
CA SER A 27 -13.82 -28.35 -8.28
C SER A 27 -14.42 -27.83 -9.59
N HIS A 28 -13.98 -26.66 -10.06
CA HIS A 28 -14.14 -26.30 -11.47
C HIS A 28 -12.94 -26.83 -12.26
N SER A 29 -13.16 -27.91 -12.99
CA SER A 29 -12.23 -28.43 -13.99
C SER A 29 -12.24 -27.51 -15.22
N VAL A 30 -11.19 -26.71 -15.41
CA VAL A 30 -10.90 -26.10 -16.72
C VAL A 30 -9.98 -27.05 -17.46
N ARG A 31 -10.50 -27.71 -18.51
CA ARG A 31 -9.69 -28.48 -19.46
C ARG A 31 -8.99 -27.50 -20.42
N PRO A 32 -7.70 -27.70 -20.77
CA PRO A 32 -7.08 -26.99 -21.88
C PRO A 32 -7.45 -27.70 -23.19
N ALA A 33 -8.09 -26.98 -24.12
CA ALA A 33 -8.22 -27.43 -25.50
C ALA A 33 -7.12 -26.77 -26.33
N ALA A 34 -6.09 -27.55 -26.66
CA ALA A 34 -5.18 -27.25 -27.75
C ALA A 34 -5.61 -28.09 -28.95
N CYS A 35 -6.00 -27.45 -30.06
CA CYS A 35 -5.96 -28.06 -31.38
C CYS A 35 -5.50 -27.01 -32.40
N LEU A 36 -4.30 -27.24 -32.91
CA LEU A 36 -3.77 -26.71 -34.16
C LEU A 36 -4.65 -27.18 -35.34
N GLY A 37 -4.91 -26.30 -36.29
CA GLY A 37 -5.64 -26.63 -37.53
C GLY A 37 -5.55 -25.51 -38.57
N ARG A 38 -4.48 -25.60 -39.38
CA ARG A 38 -4.22 -25.09 -40.74
C ARG A 38 -5.10 -24.00 -41.38
N ALA A 39 -4.35 -23.10 -42.02
CA ALA A 39 -4.66 -22.25 -43.15
C ALA A 39 -5.66 -22.81 -44.17
N ASP A 40 -6.51 -21.92 -44.69
CA ASP A 40 -6.76 -21.84 -46.12
C ASP A 40 -7.06 -20.39 -46.55
N ASP A 41 -6.43 -20.02 -47.65
CA ASP A 41 -6.61 -18.79 -48.42
C ASP A 41 -7.96 -18.78 -49.16
N SER A 42 -8.40 -17.56 -49.50
CA SER A 42 -9.28 -17.16 -50.62
C SER A 42 -10.63 -16.53 -50.23
N HIS A 43 -10.69 -15.19 -50.30
CA HIS A 43 -11.46 -14.49 -51.33
C HIS A 43 -11.36 -12.96 -51.17
N ARG A 44 -10.93 -12.32 -52.27
CA ARG A 44 -11.02 -10.88 -52.53
C ARG A 44 -12.41 -10.51 -53.13
N PRO A 45 -12.75 -9.22 -53.21
CA PRO A 45 -14.11 -8.71 -53.06
C PRO A 45 -14.82 -8.37 -54.38
N ALA A 46 -16.14 -8.19 -54.30
CA ALA A 46 -16.95 -7.34 -55.19
C ALA A 46 -17.55 -6.25 -54.30
N GLY A 47 -17.52 -4.94 -54.59
CA GLY A 47 -17.47 -4.28 -55.89
C GLY A 47 -18.89 -3.82 -56.22
N HIS A 48 -19.31 -2.65 -55.74
CA HIS A 48 -20.39 -1.83 -56.29
C HIS A 48 -20.03 -0.36 -56.12
N GLY A 49 -20.02 0.35 -57.25
CA GLY A 49 -19.69 1.77 -57.37
C GLY A 49 -20.92 2.64 -57.63
N GLY A 50 -20.63 3.94 -57.73
CA GLY A 50 -21.54 5.06 -57.96
C GLY A 50 -21.29 6.11 -56.88
N GLY A 51 -20.63 7.25 -57.09
CA GLY A 51 -20.33 8.00 -58.31
C GLY A 51 -21.14 9.30 -58.28
N ALA A 52 -20.55 10.39 -57.77
CA ALA A 52 -20.81 11.78 -58.16
C ALA A 52 -19.77 12.71 -57.50
N ASP A 53 -19.09 13.46 -58.36
CA ASP A 53 -18.15 14.54 -58.06
C ASP A 53 -18.82 15.74 -57.35
N ASP A 54 -18.08 16.43 -56.50
CA ASP A 54 -17.89 17.89 -56.59
C ASP A 54 -16.73 18.37 -55.71
N GLY A 55 -15.93 19.29 -56.26
CA GLY A 55 -14.65 19.77 -55.73
C GLY A 55 -14.72 20.73 -54.53
N PRO A 56 -13.55 21.26 -54.10
CA PRO A 56 -13.31 21.65 -52.71
C PRO A 56 -13.56 23.14 -52.45
N LEU A 57 -14.14 23.46 -51.30
CA LEU A 57 -14.14 24.82 -50.74
C LEU A 57 -13.59 24.78 -49.31
N GLY A 58 -12.47 25.46 -49.12
CA GLY A 58 -11.91 25.77 -47.81
C GLY A 58 -12.79 26.75 -47.04
N GLY A 59 -12.64 26.74 -45.72
CA GLY A 59 -13.40 27.62 -44.84
C GLY A 59 -13.10 27.34 -43.38
N ASP A 60 -11.99 27.92 -42.92
CA ASP A 60 -11.64 28.12 -41.52
C ASP A 60 -12.69 29.02 -40.84
N PRO A 61 -13.23 28.70 -39.64
CA PRO A 61 -14.01 29.67 -38.88
C PRO A 61 -13.32 30.02 -37.56
N HIS A 62 -12.47 31.05 -37.62
CA HIS A 62 -12.19 31.94 -36.50
C HIS A 62 -13.07 33.19 -36.61
N ALA A 63 -13.98 33.41 -35.66
CA ALA A 63 -14.63 34.70 -35.41
C ALA A 63 -15.00 34.77 -33.91
N HIS A 64 -14.30 35.57 -33.13
CA HIS A 64 -14.60 36.99 -32.81
C HIS A 64 -15.82 37.16 -31.87
N LEU A 65 -15.51 37.49 -30.62
CA LEU A 65 -16.42 38.14 -29.67
C LEU A 65 -15.91 39.57 -29.39
N PRO A 66 -16.81 40.58 -29.25
CA PRO A 66 -16.43 41.99 -29.14
C PRO A 66 -16.07 42.39 -27.69
N PRO A 67 -15.37 43.54 -27.50
CA PRO A 67 -15.01 44.04 -26.17
C PRO A 67 -16.15 44.86 -25.55
N LEU A 68 -16.25 44.84 -24.22
CA LEU A 68 -17.09 45.76 -23.46
C LEU A 68 -16.21 46.74 -22.68
N ASP A 69 -16.64 47.99 -22.76
CA ASP A 69 -15.98 49.21 -22.34
C ASP A 69 -15.87 49.43 -20.83
N HIS A 70 -14.97 50.36 -20.53
CA HIS A 70 -14.58 50.93 -19.25
C HIS A 70 -15.71 51.50 -18.37
N ALA A 71 -15.51 51.41 -17.06
CA ALA A 71 -15.92 52.46 -16.12
C ALA A 71 -14.83 52.69 -15.05
N SER A 72 -14.38 53.93 -15.01
CA SER A 72 -13.34 54.53 -14.18
C SER A 72 -13.78 54.84 -12.75
N GLY A 73 -12.84 54.80 -11.80
CA GLY A 73 -12.97 55.39 -10.46
C GLY A 73 -11.60 55.57 -9.79
N SER A 74 -11.13 56.82 -9.79
CA SER A 74 -9.85 57.34 -9.28
C SER A 74 -9.88 57.60 -7.76
N ALA A 75 -8.76 57.40 -7.05
CA ALA A 75 -7.98 58.49 -6.41
C ALA A 75 -6.96 58.03 -5.34
N ALA A 76 -5.68 58.31 -5.64
CA ALA A 76 -4.64 59.00 -4.85
C ALA A 76 -4.07 58.44 -3.51
N GLY A 77 -2.72 58.36 -3.48
CA GLY A 77 -1.93 58.66 -2.28
C GLY A 77 -0.46 58.20 -2.23
N ARG A 78 0.48 59.00 -2.76
CA ARG A 78 1.87 59.35 -2.29
C ARG A 78 2.82 58.21 -1.81
N GLY A 79 4.11 58.08 -2.15
CA GLY A 79 5.13 59.00 -2.66
C GLY A 79 6.42 58.93 -1.81
N CYS A 80 7.45 58.27 -2.33
CA CYS A 80 8.92 58.45 -2.19
C CYS A 80 9.68 58.39 -0.84
N GLY A 81 10.84 57.70 -0.88
CA GLY A 81 12.00 57.90 0.00
C GLY A 81 13.15 56.93 -0.35
N ALA A 82 14.30 57.44 -0.81
CA ALA A 82 15.40 56.70 -1.42
C ALA A 82 16.71 56.75 -0.58
N GLY A 83 17.56 55.72 -0.79
CA GLY A 83 19.04 55.75 -0.66
C GLY A 83 19.64 54.88 0.46
N PRO A 84 20.95 54.50 0.43
CA PRO A 84 21.94 54.60 -0.66
C PRO A 84 22.71 53.29 -0.97
N GLN A 85 23.38 53.23 -2.12
CA GLN A 85 24.45 52.26 -2.42
C GLN A 85 25.83 52.74 -1.92
N PRO A 86 26.78 51.81 -1.77
CA PRO A 86 28.09 52.01 -2.38
C PRO A 86 28.65 50.76 -3.10
N GLY A 87 29.15 50.96 -4.32
CA GLY A 87 30.59 50.90 -4.62
C GLY A 87 31.23 49.54 -4.96
N PRO A 88 32.01 49.45 -6.07
CA PRO A 88 32.49 48.19 -6.64
C PRO A 88 33.91 47.83 -6.17
N ASP A 89 34.20 46.52 -6.04
CA ASP A 89 35.49 45.90 -6.35
C ASP A 89 35.43 44.39 -6.07
N GLY A 90 35.81 43.56 -7.04
CA GLY A 90 35.95 42.10 -6.86
C GLY A 90 35.48 41.21 -8.01
N LEU A 91 35.81 41.53 -9.26
CA LEU A 91 35.70 40.59 -10.37
C LEU A 91 36.90 39.63 -10.38
N SER A 92 36.66 38.36 -10.06
CA SER A 92 37.43 37.24 -10.62
C SER A 92 36.63 35.94 -10.59
N GLY A 93 36.25 35.46 -11.78
CA GLY A 93 36.27 34.03 -12.10
C GLY A 93 35.11 33.15 -11.64
N ALA A 94 33.86 33.43 -12.03
CA ALA A 94 32.81 32.41 -12.06
C ALA A 94 32.61 31.91 -13.51
N ALA A 95 33.46 30.98 -13.93
CA ALA A 95 33.24 30.22 -15.15
C ALA A 95 31.97 29.36 -14.98
N ALA A 96 31.03 29.57 -15.90
CA ALA A 96 29.82 28.77 -16.06
C ALA A 96 30.17 27.27 -16.12
N ARG A 97 29.85 26.52 -15.05
CA ARG A 97 29.81 25.06 -15.12
C ARG A 97 28.50 24.67 -15.79
N ILE A 98 28.61 24.39 -17.08
CA ILE A 98 27.66 23.62 -17.88
C ILE A 98 27.21 22.41 -17.04
N ALA A 99 25.91 22.36 -16.77
CA ALA A 99 25.27 21.22 -16.14
C ALA A 99 25.55 19.98 -16.99
N ARG A 100 26.32 19.02 -16.44
CA ARG A 100 26.46 17.70 -17.05
C ARG A 100 25.07 17.05 -17.08
N PRO A 101 24.65 16.46 -18.21
CA PRO A 101 23.36 15.80 -18.31
C PRO A 101 23.29 14.68 -17.25
N GLY A 102 22.16 14.61 -16.57
CA GLY A 102 21.94 13.72 -15.44
C GLY A 102 22.26 12.27 -15.79
N HIS A 103 23.16 11.68 -15.01
CA HIS A 103 23.19 10.24 -14.83
C HIS A 103 21.84 9.83 -14.22
N ARG A 104 20.91 9.38 -15.06
CA ARG A 104 19.84 8.49 -14.59
C ARG A 104 20.56 7.26 -14.03
N PRO A 105 20.36 6.85 -12.76
CA PRO A 105 20.83 5.54 -12.36
C PRO A 105 20.09 4.55 -13.25
N LEU A 106 20.84 3.77 -14.03
CA LEU A 106 20.31 2.56 -14.63
C LEU A 106 19.85 1.71 -13.44
N THR A 107 18.55 1.69 -13.14
CA THR A 107 17.98 0.52 -12.47
C THR A 107 18.46 -0.68 -13.26
N PRO A 108 19.21 -1.63 -12.66
CA PRO A 108 19.86 -2.66 -13.45
C PRO A 108 18.79 -3.43 -14.21
N LEU A 109 18.88 -3.45 -15.53
CA LEU A 109 17.96 -4.17 -16.42
C LEU A 109 17.79 -5.64 -15.98
N LEU A 110 18.87 -6.20 -15.41
CA LEU A 110 18.96 -7.54 -14.83
C LEU A 110 18.12 -7.73 -13.57
N ARG A 111 17.95 -6.69 -12.74
CA ARG A 111 17.11 -6.75 -11.54
C ARG A 111 15.64 -6.93 -11.91
N THR A 112 15.15 -6.11 -12.83
CA THR A 112 13.78 -6.24 -13.35
C THR A 112 13.54 -7.61 -14.00
N LEU A 113 14.56 -8.15 -14.66
CA LEU A 113 14.51 -9.51 -15.24
C LEU A 113 14.53 -10.61 -14.17
N ALA A 114 15.32 -10.48 -13.10
CA ALA A 114 15.39 -11.44 -12.00
C ALA A 114 14.06 -11.56 -11.24
N TYR A 115 13.40 -10.42 -10.97
CA TYR A 115 12.06 -10.39 -10.38
C TYR A 115 10.98 -10.95 -11.32
N ARG A 116 11.14 -10.77 -12.64
CA ARG A 116 10.17 -11.24 -13.66
C ARG A 116 10.35 -12.71 -14.03
N HIS A 117 11.55 -13.27 -13.87
CA HIS A 117 11.89 -14.62 -14.30
C HIS A 117 12.67 -15.38 -13.23
N ARG A 118 11.99 -16.31 -12.54
CA ARG A 118 12.56 -17.12 -11.46
C ARG A 118 13.82 -17.89 -11.84
N TRP A 119 13.97 -18.36 -13.08
CA TRP A 119 15.20 -19.02 -13.53
C TRP A 119 16.44 -18.11 -13.48
N VAL A 120 16.26 -16.79 -13.58
CA VAL A 120 17.33 -15.80 -13.42
C VAL A 120 17.69 -15.65 -11.93
N TYR A 121 16.69 -15.56 -11.04
CA TYR A 121 16.90 -15.56 -9.59
C TYR A 121 17.61 -16.84 -9.14
N ASP A 122 17.09 -18.01 -9.52
CA ASP A 122 17.68 -19.31 -9.19
C ASP A 122 19.11 -19.44 -9.76
N GLY A 123 19.38 -18.89 -10.95
CA GLY A 123 20.71 -18.85 -11.56
C GLY A 123 21.70 -17.93 -10.83
N VAL A 124 21.25 -16.75 -10.40
CA VAL A 124 22.07 -15.82 -9.60
C VAL A 124 22.33 -16.39 -8.22
N THR A 125 21.32 -16.95 -7.54
CA THR A 125 21.48 -17.65 -6.27
C THR A 125 22.39 -18.87 -6.41
N ALA A 126 22.27 -19.65 -7.49
CA ALA A 126 23.18 -20.75 -7.77
C ALA A 126 24.64 -20.29 -7.90
N ALA A 127 24.89 -19.24 -8.68
CA ALA A 127 26.23 -18.68 -8.85
C ALA A 127 26.80 -18.09 -7.54
N ALA A 128 26.02 -17.30 -6.82
CA ALA A 128 26.43 -16.68 -5.56
C ALA A 128 26.68 -17.72 -4.44
N SER A 129 25.86 -18.78 -4.40
CA SER A 129 25.93 -19.83 -3.37
C SER A 129 27.03 -20.86 -3.59
N LEU A 130 27.72 -20.89 -4.75
CA LEU A 130 28.88 -21.77 -4.96
C LEU A 130 29.94 -21.59 -3.86
N SER A 131 30.12 -20.35 -3.39
CA SER A 131 31.05 -19.97 -2.32
C SER A 131 30.71 -20.60 -0.95
N VAL A 132 29.45 -21.00 -0.73
CA VAL A 132 29.01 -21.75 0.46
C VAL A 132 28.81 -23.24 0.19
N GLY A 133 29.15 -23.75 -1.00
CA GLY A 133 28.94 -25.15 -1.38
C GLY A 133 27.57 -25.44 -2.00
N GLY A 134 26.91 -24.42 -2.57
CA GLY A 134 25.70 -24.53 -3.38
C GLY A 134 24.40 -24.10 -2.68
N PRO A 135 23.28 -23.99 -3.44
CA PRO A 135 22.01 -23.48 -2.94
C PRO A 135 21.45 -24.29 -1.78
N ASP A 136 21.57 -25.61 -1.85
CA ASP A 136 21.03 -26.49 -0.82
C ASP A 136 21.78 -26.36 0.50
N ARG A 137 23.09 -26.09 0.45
CA ARG A 137 23.87 -25.82 1.66
C ARG A 137 23.50 -24.48 2.25
N LEU A 138 23.35 -23.44 1.41
CA LEU A 138 22.90 -22.10 1.83
C LEU A 138 21.56 -22.15 2.57
N ARG A 139 20.55 -22.81 1.98
CA ARG A 139 19.20 -22.95 2.55
C ARG A 139 19.19 -23.68 3.89
N ARG A 140 20.13 -24.61 4.11
CA ARG A 140 20.22 -25.37 5.37
C ARG A 140 20.91 -24.61 6.51
N LEU A 141 21.65 -23.53 6.24
CA LEU A 141 22.49 -22.88 7.26
C LEU A 141 21.71 -22.42 8.49
N GLY A 142 20.52 -21.85 8.31
CA GLY A 142 19.68 -21.41 9.41
C GLY A 142 19.07 -22.58 10.18
N ALA A 143 18.49 -23.54 9.46
CA ALA A 143 17.90 -24.74 10.05
C ALA A 143 18.90 -25.62 10.80
N ASP A 144 20.15 -25.76 10.31
CA ASP A 144 21.24 -26.46 10.99
C ASP A 144 21.53 -25.84 12.36
N ALA A 145 21.50 -24.50 12.42
CA ALA A 145 21.79 -23.76 13.64
C ALA A 145 20.65 -23.89 14.65
N LEU A 146 19.40 -23.69 14.22
CA LEU A 146 18.23 -23.78 15.11
C LEU A 146 18.00 -25.20 15.61
N ALA A 147 18.10 -26.22 14.75
CA ALA A 147 17.84 -27.59 15.14
C ALA A 147 18.84 -28.15 16.17
N SER A 148 20.06 -27.62 16.22
CA SER A 148 21.02 -27.96 17.28
C SER A 148 20.64 -27.41 18.66
N ARG A 149 19.68 -26.47 18.72
CA ARG A 149 19.28 -25.74 19.93
C ARG A 149 17.84 -26.02 20.35
N LEU A 150 17.01 -26.56 19.47
CA LEU A 150 15.57 -26.72 19.67
C LEU A 150 15.17 -28.20 19.65
N PRO A 151 14.20 -28.61 20.50
CA PRO A 151 13.65 -29.95 20.44
C PRO A 151 12.79 -30.14 19.18
N THR A 152 12.63 -31.39 18.75
CA THR A 152 11.65 -31.76 17.71
C THR A 152 10.25 -31.27 18.12
N GLY A 153 9.50 -30.74 17.17
CA GLY A 153 8.17 -30.18 17.38
C GLY A 153 8.16 -28.74 17.90
N ALA A 154 9.32 -28.11 18.12
CA ALA A 154 9.36 -26.71 18.54
C ALA A 154 8.75 -25.78 17.47
N PRO A 155 7.94 -24.78 17.88
CA PRO A 155 7.39 -23.80 16.95
C PRO A 155 8.48 -22.83 16.50
N VAL A 156 8.63 -22.70 15.18
CA VAL A 156 9.60 -21.80 14.55
C VAL A 156 8.95 -20.93 13.49
N LEU A 157 9.46 -19.70 13.36
CA LEU A 157 9.05 -18.76 12.33
C LEU A 157 10.17 -18.59 11.30
N ASP A 158 9.86 -18.81 10.02
CA ASP A 158 10.68 -18.31 8.91
C ASP A 158 10.14 -16.93 8.52
N LEU A 159 10.87 -15.88 8.88
CA LEU A 159 10.46 -14.49 8.69
C LEU A 159 11.01 -13.97 7.35
N CYS A 160 10.14 -13.37 6.54
CA CYS A 160 10.39 -13.08 5.13
C CYS A 160 10.64 -14.36 4.32
N CYS A 161 9.75 -15.36 4.45
CA CYS A 161 9.99 -16.71 3.96
C CYS A 161 9.98 -16.84 2.42
N GLY A 162 9.46 -15.84 1.70
CA GLY A 162 9.27 -15.90 0.26
C GLY A 162 8.52 -17.17 -0.15
N ALA A 163 9.07 -17.91 -1.12
CA ALA A 163 8.50 -19.18 -1.60
C ALA A 163 8.87 -20.41 -0.74
N GLY A 164 9.37 -20.20 0.49
CA GLY A 164 9.63 -21.25 1.48
C GLY A 164 10.93 -22.03 1.29
N ASP A 165 11.88 -21.55 0.47
CA ASP A 165 13.13 -22.25 0.19
C ASP A 165 13.98 -22.52 1.46
N ALA A 166 13.92 -21.61 2.43
CA ALA A 166 14.61 -21.73 3.73
C ALA A 166 13.73 -22.36 4.83
N ALA A 167 12.42 -22.48 4.59
CA ALA A 167 11.47 -23.15 5.48
C ALA A 167 11.50 -24.69 5.34
N ILE A 168 11.71 -25.22 4.13
CA ILE A 168 11.75 -26.67 3.86
C ILE A 168 12.80 -27.40 4.74
N PRO A 169 14.02 -26.87 4.93
CA PRO A 169 14.99 -27.48 5.85
C PRO A 169 14.62 -27.43 7.32
N LEU A 170 13.72 -26.52 7.75
CA LEU A 170 13.19 -26.49 9.12
C LEU A 170 12.16 -27.61 9.32
N GLU A 171 11.22 -27.74 8.37
CA GLU A 171 10.18 -28.78 8.40
C GLU A 171 10.80 -30.19 8.36
N SER A 172 11.78 -30.42 7.48
CA SER A 172 12.45 -31.73 7.38
C SER A 172 13.23 -32.15 8.63
N ARG A 173 13.44 -31.23 9.59
CA ARG A 173 14.03 -31.50 10.91
C ARG A 173 12.98 -31.72 12.00
N GLY A 174 11.71 -31.78 11.61
CA GLY A 174 10.57 -32.01 12.51
C GLY A 174 10.20 -30.79 13.35
N LEU A 175 10.54 -29.57 12.92
CA LEU A 175 10.07 -28.33 13.56
C LEU A 175 8.68 -27.95 13.03
N VAL A 176 7.89 -27.27 13.85
CA VAL A 176 6.57 -26.76 13.45
C VAL A 176 6.74 -25.37 12.86
N VAL A 177 6.67 -25.25 11.53
CA VAL A 177 7.08 -24.04 10.81
C VAL A 177 5.88 -23.15 10.50
N SER A 178 5.98 -21.88 10.89
CA SER A 178 5.18 -20.79 10.33
C SER A 178 6.05 -19.99 9.36
N GLY A 179 5.50 -19.59 8.21
CA GLY A 179 6.16 -18.71 7.25
C GLY A 179 5.44 -17.37 7.19
N LEU A 180 6.17 -16.27 7.34
CA LEU A 180 5.62 -14.92 7.20
C LEU A 180 6.25 -14.20 6.01
N ASP A 181 5.40 -13.64 5.15
CA ASP A 181 5.81 -12.81 4.02
C ASP A 181 4.70 -11.80 3.67
N VAL A 182 5.08 -10.69 3.02
CA VAL A 182 4.12 -9.67 2.56
C VAL A 182 3.41 -10.09 1.27
N SER A 183 3.98 -11.04 0.52
CA SER A 183 3.45 -11.49 -0.76
C SER A 183 2.58 -12.73 -0.61
N ALA A 184 1.26 -12.57 -0.71
CA ALA A 184 0.31 -13.67 -0.75
C ALA A 184 0.68 -14.75 -1.79
N ARG A 185 1.15 -14.34 -2.97
CA ARG A 185 1.62 -15.25 -4.02
C ARG A 185 2.82 -16.09 -3.57
N ALA A 186 3.77 -15.50 -2.86
CA ALA A 186 4.95 -16.21 -2.37
C ALA A 186 4.55 -17.24 -1.30
N LEU A 187 3.63 -16.87 -0.41
CA LEU A 187 3.06 -17.76 0.60
C LEU A 187 2.31 -18.94 -0.01
N GLU A 188 1.50 -18.73 -1.04
CA GLU A 188 0.85 -19.84 -1.77
C GLU A 188 1.88 -20.84 -2.31
N GLU A 189 3.02 -20.35 -2.82
CA GLU A 189 4.10 -21.19 -3.31
C GLU A 189 4.85 -21.90 -2.17
N ALA A 190 5.07 -21.21 -1.05
CA ALA A 190 5.65 -21.78 0.16
C ALA A 190 4.82 -22.96 0.68
N VAL A 191 3.50 -22.80 0.80
CA VAL A 191 2.59 -23.88 1.23
C VAL A 191 2.58 -25.04 0.24
N ARG A 192 2.64 -24.79 -1.08
CA ARG A 192 2.74 -25.87 -2.08
C ARG A 192 4.02 -26.70 -1.93
N ARG A 193 5.12 -26.08 -1.52
CA ARG A 193 6.44 -26.73 -1.39
C ARG A 193 6.71 -27.33 -0.01
N CYS A 194 6.11 -26.74 1.02
CA CYS A 194 6.22 -27.09 2.42
C CYS A 194 4.80 -27.27 2.98
N PRO A 195 4.13 -28.41 2.72
CA PRO A 195 2.70 -28.57 3.03
C PRO A 195 2.34 -28.46 4.51
N GLY A 196 3.29 -28.67 5.44
CA GLY A 196 3.10 -28.47 6.88
C GLY A 196 3.35 -27.04 7.35
N LEU A 197 3.73 -26.11 6.46
CA LEU A 197 3.95 -24.70 6.79
C LEU A 197 2.61 -23.99 7.02
N THR A 198 2.51 -23.26 8.14
CA THR A 198 1.43 -22.31 8.37
C THR A 198 1.80 -20.95 7.77
N ALA A 199 1.10 -20.53 6.72
CA ALA A 199 1.36 -19.25 6.05
C ALA A 199 0.66 -18.08 6.76
N VAL A 200 1.39 -16.98 6.91
CA VAL A 200 0.90 -15.75 7.56
C VAL A 200 1.28 -14.56 6.71
N GLU A 201 0.29 -13.87 6.16
CA GLU A 201 0.50 -12.64 5.40
C GLU A 201 0.69 -11.45 6.37
N GLY A 202 1.77 -10.71 6.22
CA GLY A 202 2.07 -9.57 7.07
C GLY A 202 3.44 -8.96 6.83
N THR A 203 3.71 -7.84 7.49
CA THR A 203 5.03 -7.17 7.43
C THR A 203 5.97 -7.73 8.50
N ALA A 204 7.27 -7.73 8.22
CA ALA A 204 8.28 -8.24 9.16
C ALA A 204 8.52 -7.27 10.32
N GLU A 205 8.28 -5.98 10.11
CA GLU A 205 8.43 -4.92 11.12
C GLU A 205 7.32 -5.00 12.18
N GLN A 206 6.11 -5.40 11.79
CA GLN A 206 4.96 -5.55 12.68
C GLN A 206 4.17 -6.84 12.37
N PRO A 207 4.74 -8.02 12.67
CA PRO A 207 4.09 -9.29 12.40
C PRO A 207 2.77 -9.44 13.17
N PRO A 208 1.67 -9.88 12.53
CA PRO A 208 0.36 -10.12 13.15
C PRO A 208 0.34 -11.46 13.92
N LEU A 209 1.37 -11.67 14.74
CA LEU A 209 1.63 -12.89 15.48
C LEU A 209 1.74 -12.59 16.99
N PRO A 210 1.23 -13.49 17.85
CA PRO A 210 1.23 -13.30 19.29
C PRO A 210 2.64 -13.30 19.89
N ASP A 211 2.83 -12.56 20.98
CA ASP A 211 4.10 -12.47 21.69
C ASP A 211 4.52 -13.82 22.28
N GLY A 212 5.83 -14.09 22.27
CA GLY A 212 6.39 -15.29 22.89
C GLY A 212 5.93 -16.63 22.29
N SER A 213 5.37 -16.65 21.09
CA SER A 213 4.79 -17.85 20.48
C SER A 213 5.80 -18.78 19.81
N PHE A 214 7.05 -18.33 19.59
CA PHE A 214 8.05 -19.11 18.86
C PHE A 214 9.27 -19.44 19.72
N GLN A 215 9.77 -20.67 19.63
CA GLN A 215 11.04 -21.03 20.26
C GLN A 215 12.24 -20.73 19.34
N GLY A 216 12.01 -20.61 18.04
CA GLY A 216 13.02 -20.23 17.06
C GLY A 216 12.49 -19.24 16.02
N ILE A 217 13.32 -18.30 15.58
CA ILE A 217 13.05 -17.46 14.41
C ILE A 217 14.26 -17.54 13.47
N GLN A 218 13.99 -17.67 12.18
CA GLN A 218 14.98 -17.61 11.11
C GLN A 218 14.71 -16.39 10.22
N ILE A 219 15.79 -15.69 9.86
CA ILE A 219 15.81 -14.71 8.76
C ILE A 219 16.93 -15.14 7.80
N SER A 220 16.61 -15.38 6.54
CA SER A 220 17.58 -15.82 5.54
C SER A 220 17.59 -14.89 4.33
N LEU A 221 18.72 -14.21 4.12
CA LEU A 221 18.96 -13.32 2.98
C LEU A 221 17.84 -12.29 2.75
N ALA A 222 17.38 -11.66 3.82
CA ALA A 222 16.27 -10.71 3.77
C ALA A 222 16.54 -9.46 4.61
N LEU A 223 17.40 -9.53 5.63
CA LEU A 223 17.59 -8.41 6.56
C LEU A 223 18.27 -7.22 5.86
N HIS A 224 19.10 -7.47 4.85
CA HIS A 224 19.76 -6.44 4.03
C HIS A 224 18.80 -5.64 3.14
N GLU A 225 17.57 -6.10 2.92
CA GLU A 225 16.59 -5.37 2.12
C GLU A 225 16.00 -4.17 2.88
N PHE A 226 16.07 -4.18 4.21
CA PHE A 226 15.50 -3.17 5.09
C PHE A 226 16.48 -2.02 5.39
N SER A 227 15.97 -0.80 5.49
CA SER A 227 16.76 0.35 5.98
C SER A 227 17.19 0.15 7.44
N GLY A 228 18.23 0.85 7.92
CA GLY A 228 18.68 0.74 9.32
C GLY A 228 17.55 0.85 10.37
N ALA A 229 16.58 1.76 10.17
CA ALA A 229 15.46 1.93 11.09
C ALA A 229 14.40 0.81 10.99
N GLU A 230 14.23 0.21 9.82
CA GLU A 230 13.36 -0.95 9.61
C GLU A 230 14.00 -2.22 10.19
N ARG A 231 15.30 -2.43 9.95
CA ARG A 231 16.08 -3.54 10.52
C ARG A 231 15.97 -3.60 12.04
N GLU A 232 16.08 -2.45 12.70
CA GLU A 232 15.88 -2.34 14.15
C GLU A 232 14.47 -2.79 14.57
N ARG A 233 13.42 -2.41 13.82
CA ARG A 233 12.04 -2.85 14.09
C ARG A 233 11.84 -4.34 13.86
N VAL A 234 12.36 -4.89 12.76
CA VAL A 234 12.30 -6.33 12.45
C VAL A 234 12.92 -7.13 13.58
N LEU A 235 14.13 -6.77 14.01
CA LEU A 235 14.84 -7.45 15.08
C LEU A 235 14.15 -7.28 16.46
N ALA A 236 13.58 -6.11 16.75
CA ALA A 236 12.76 -5.90 17.96
C ALA A 236 11.49 -6.77 17.95
N SER A 237 10.82 -6.89 16.80
CA SER A 237 9.69 -7.81 16.61
C SER A 237 10.11 -9.26 16.79
N CYS A 238 11.30 -9.66 16.33
CA CYS A 238 11.84 -11.00 16.61
C CYS A 238 12.00 -11.25 18.12
N LEU A 239 12.53 -10.27 18.86
CA LEU A 239 12.67 -10.38 20.32
C LEU A 239 11.30 -10.53 21.01
N ARG A 240 10.29 -9.77 20.56
CA ARG A 240 8.91 -9.86 21.05
C ARG A 240 8.28 -11.24 20.83
N LEU A 241 8.44 -11.79 19.62
CA LEU A 241 7.83 -13.04 19.17
C LEU A 241 8.50 -14.30 19.75
N LEU A 242 9.79 -14.25 20.07
CA LEU A 242 10.49 -15.38 20.68
C LEU A 242 10.02 -15.61 22.11
N ALA A 243 9.77 -16.84 22.53
CA ALA A 243 9.61 -17.18 23.94
C ALA A 243 10.91 -16.87 24.73
N PRO A 244 10.86 -16.60 26.04
CA PRO A 244 12.07 -16.44 26.86
C PRO A 244 13.04 -17.62 26.67
N GLY A 245 14.30 -17.32 26.35
CA GLY A 245 15.30 -18.35 26.01
C GLY A 245 15.23 -18.89 24.57
N GLY A 246 14.31 -18.42 23.75
CA GLY A 246 14.21 -18.75 22.33
C GLY A 246 15.36 -18.16 21.50
N TRP A 247 15.58 -18.73 20.31
CA TRP A 247 16.74 -18.42 19.46
C TRP A 247 16.36 -17.73 18.15
N LEU A 248 17.04 -16.65 17.83
CA LEU A 248 17.05 -16.04 16.51
C LEU A 248 18.29 -16.54 15.75
N VAL A 249 18.11 -16.93 14.49
CA VAL A 249 19.20 -17.10 13.52
C VAL A 249 19.03 -16.13 12.35
N VAL A 250 20.10 -15.43 12.02
CA VAL A 250 20.17 -14.56 10.83
C VAL A 250 21.27 -15.09 9.92
N VAL A 251 20.93 -15.41 8.68
CA VAL A 251 21.90 -15.76 7.63
C VAL A 251 21.86 -14.66 6.58
N ASP A 252 22.90 -13.84 6.51
CA ASP A 252 22.91 -12.67 5.63
C ASP A 252 24.31 -12.24 5.20
N LEU A 253 24.41 -11.21 4.34
CA LEU A 253 25.65 -10.69 3.79
C LEU A 253 26.61 -10.19 4.89
N HIS A 254 27.91 -10.27 4.66
CA HIS A 254 28.94 -9.70 5.52
C HIS A 254 30.01 -9.01 4.67
N PRO A 255 30.63 -7.91 5.13
CA PRO A 255 31.73 -7.27 4.41
C PRO A 255 32.82 -8.27 4.01
N ALA A 256 33.01 -8.43 2.71
CA ALA A 256 33.99 -9.36 2.18
C ALA A 256 35.43 -8.86 2.47
N PRO A 257 36.41 -9.76 2.64
CA PRO A 257 37.80 -9.36 2.80
C PRO A 257 38.32 -8.65 1.54
N PRO A 258 39.45 -7.91 1.61
CA PRO A 258 39.92 -7.05 0.52
C PRO A 258 39.97 -7.69 -0.86
N LEU A 259 40.35 -8.98 -0.94
CA LEU A 259 40.43 -9.73 -2.20
C LEU A 259 39.04 -9.94 -2.87
N LEU A 260 37.97 -9.98 -2.07
CA LEU A 260 36.60 -10.27 -2.52
C LEU A 260 35.68 -9.03 -2.46
N GLN A 261 36.19 -7.88 -2.01
CA GLN A 261 35.42 -6.65 -1.84
C GLN A 261 34.90 -6.10 -3.17
N ALA A 262 35.76 -6.02 -4.20
CA ALA A 262 35.34 -5.52 -5.52
C ALA A 262 34.29 -6.44 -6.20
N PRO A 263 34.45 -7.78 -6.21
CA PRO A 263 33.38 -8.68 -6.64
C PRO A 263 32.06 -8.51 -5.87
N GLN A 264 32.10 -8.36 -4.54
CA GLN A 264 30.91 -8.15 -3.72
C GLN A 264 30.22 -6.81 -4.04
N GLN A 265 31.00 -5.73 -4.20
CA GLN A 265 30.47 -4.41 -4.57
C GLN A 265 29.82 -4.44 -5.96
N LEU A 266 30.43 -5.13 -6.92
CA LEU A 266 29.86 -5.33 -8.25
C LEU A 266 28.55 -6.12 -8.17
N PHE A 267 28.51 -7.21 -7.39
CA PHE A 267 27.29 -7.97 -7.15
C PHE A 267 26.18 -7.09 -6.56
N CYS A 268 26.48 -6.36 -5.47
CA CYS A 268 25.52 -5.48 -4.82
C CYS A 268 25.05 -4.35 -5.76
N HIS A 269 25.92 -3.85 -6.63
CA HIS A 269 25.55 -2.83 -7.62
C HIS A 269 24.60 -3.36 -8.69
N LEU A 270 24.78 -4.62 -9.12
CA LEU A 270 24.00 -5.22 -10.20
C LEU A 270 22.66 -5.79 -9.72
N PHE A 271 22.61 -6.30 -8.49
CA PHE A 271 21.48 -7.10 -8.00
C PHE A 271 20.79 -6.52 -6.77
N GLU A 272 21.50 -5.74 -5.94
CA GLU A 272 21.01 -5.30 -4.64
C GLU A 272 20.64 -3.81 -4.59
N THR A 273 19.95 -3.43 -3.52
CA THR A 273 19.48 -2.07 -3.23
C THR A 273 20.53 -1.22 -2.50
N GLU A 274 20.27 0.07 -2.37
CA GLU A 274 21.07 0.94 -1.48
C GLU A 274 21.04 0.47 -0.01
N THR A 275 19.97 -0.22 0.40
CA THR A 275 19.84 -0.81 1.74
C THR A 275 20.84 -1.95 1.98
N ALA A 276 21.23 -2.73 0.96
CA ALA A 276 22.26 -3.75 1.11
C ALA A 276 23.66 -3.15 1.34
N ARG A 277 23.95 -1.98 0.77
CA ARG A 277 25.21 -1.26 1.06
C ARG A 277 25.21 -0.72 2.48
N ASP A 278 24.12 -0.07 2.89
CA ASP A 278 23.90 0.36 4.28
C ASP A 278 23.96 -0.81 5.28
N PHE A 279 23.55 -2.01 4.87
CA PHE A 279 23.69 -3.23 5.66
C PHE A 279 25.15 -3.63 5.84
N LEU A 280 25.93 -3.66 4.75
CA LEU A 280 27.37 -3.98 4.78
C LEU A 280 28.18 -2.96 5.59
N ASP A 281 27.78 -1.69 5.58
CA ASP A 281 28.46 -0.65 6.36
C ASP A 281 28.09 -0.66 7.86
N SER A 282 27.16 -1.53 8.26
CA SER A 282 26.67 -1.65 9.63
C SER A 282 27.00 -3.01 10.26
N ASP A 283 27.19 -3.05 11.58
CA ASP A 283 27.35 -4.31 12.30
C ASP A 283 26.01 -4.77 12.93
N PRO A 284 25.35 -5.83 12.42
CA PRO A 284 24.12 -6.34 13.00
C PRO A 284 24.27 -6.92 14.42
N MET A 285 25.47 -7.30 14.86
CA MET A 285 25.72 -7.78 16.23
C MET A 285 25.51 -6.66 17.25
N ASP A 286 26.02 -5.46 16.96
CA ASP A 286 25.83 -4.28 17.81
C ASP A 286 24.35 -3.90 17.92
N LEU A 287 23.61 -4.04 16.82
CA LEU A 287 22.17 -3.80 16.81
C LEU A 287 21.42 -4.85 17.65
N LEU A 288 21.71 -6.13 17.48
CA LEU A 288 21.11 -7.21 18.28
C LEU A 288 21.38 -7.02 19.78
N GLN A 289 22.61 -6.66 20.15
CA GLN A 289 22.99 -6.39 21.53
C GLN A 289 22.22 -5.19 22.11
N ARG A 290 22.12 -4.08 21.36
CA ARG A 290 21.35 -2.89 21.78
C ARG A 290 19.86 -3.17 21.96
N ILE A 291 19.29 -4.04 21.10
CA ILE A 291 17.89 -4.46 21.19
C ILE A 291 17.63 -5.33 22.43
N GLY A 292 18.67 -6.00 22.98
CA GLY A 292 18.57 -6.79 24.20
C GLY A 292 18.68 -8.30 23.96
N PHE A 293 19.14 -8.75 22.80
CA PHE A 293 19.55 -10.14 22.62
C PHE A 293 20.83 -10.43 23.41
N VAL A 294 20.94 -11.68 23.88
CA VAL A 294 22.10 -12.19 24.61
C VAL A 294 22.67 -13.42 23.91
N HIS A 295 23.83 -13.90 24.35
CA HIS A 295 24.51 -15.09 23.78
C HIS A 295 24.69 -15.00 22.25
N LEU A 296 25.28 -13.90 21.81
CA LEU A 296 25.51 -13.61 20.40
C LEU A 296 26.70 -14.42 19.87
N GLU A 297 26.48 -15.22 18.84
CA GLU A 297 27.51 -15.99 18.15
C GLU A 297 27.50 -15.63 16.66
N ARG A 298 28.63 -15.18 16.11
CA ARG A 298 28.81 -14.95 14.67
C ARG A 298 29.71 -16.01 14.08
N GLN A 299 29.29 -16.59 12.96
CA GLN A 299 30.13 -17.42 12.11
C GLN A 299 30.22 -16.81 10.72
N LEU A 300 31.44 -16.60 10.23
CA LEU A 300 31.71 -16.16 8.87
C LEU A 300 31.78 -17.36 7.92
N LEU A 301 31.19 -17.21 6.74
CA LEU A 301 31.03 -18.22 5.70
C LEU A 301 31.41 -17.62 4.34
N ALA A 302 31.55 -18.46 3.30
CA ALA A 302 31.90 -18.00 1.94
C ALA A 302 33.11 -17.05 1.89
N GLY A 303 34.22 -17.43 2.54
CA GLY A 303 35.42 -16.59 2.58
C GLY A 303 35.22 -15.25 3.30
N GLY A 304 34.21 -15.14 4.17
CA GLY A 304 33.89 -13.94 4.94
C GLY A 304 32.84 -13.02 4.33
N SER A 305 32.28 -13.36 3.16
CA SER A 305 31.26 -12.54 2.49
C SER A 305 29.82 -12.81 2.95
N LEU A 306 29.61 -13.88 3.72
CA LEU A 306 28.34 -14.25 4.34
C LEU A 306 28.56 -14.46 5.84
N GLN A 307 27.56 -14.15 6.65
CA GLN A 307 27.55 -14.44 8.08
C GLN A 307 26.31 -15.20 8.49
N ARG A 308 26.47 -16.05 9.49
CA ARG A 308 25.39 -16.62 10.28
C ARG A 308 25.53 -16.11 11.71
N ILE A 309 24.49 -15.46 12.20
CA ILE A 309 24.42 -14.92 13.55
C ILE A 309 23.36 -15.71 14.33
N LEU A 310 23.72 -16.20 15.50
CA LEU A 310 22.80 -16.71 16.50
C LEU A 310 22.68 -15.70 17.63
N ALA A 311 21.46 -15.52 18.11
CA ALA A 311 21.13 -14.62 19.20
C ALA A 311 20.02 -15.25 20.04
N GLN A 312 20.06 -15.09 21.36
CA GLN A 312 19.05 -15.64 22.26
C GLN A 312 18.25 -14.53 22.91
N ARG A 313 16.93 -14.71 23.03
CA ARG A 313 16.12 -13.89 23.92
C ARG A 313 16.50 -14.22 25.37
N PRO A 314 16.75 -13.24 26.25
CA PRO A 314 17.01 -13.49 27.67
C PRO A 314 15.95 -14.39 28.32
N ARG A 315 16.39 -15.30 29.21
CA ARG A 315 15.50 -16.21 29.97
C ARG A 315 14.83 -15.52 31.15
N GLY A 316 15.44 -14.45 31.68
CA GLY A 316 14.92 -13.60 32.74
C GLY A 316 14.88 -12.16 32.27
N GLY A 317 13.77 -11.48 32.55
CA GLY A 317 13.46 -10.14 32.03
C GLY A 317 12.49 -10.22 30.86
N GLY A 318 11.19 -10.08 31.13
CA GLY A 318 10.36 -9.38 30.17
C GLY A 318 10.94 -7.97 29.94
N PRO A 319 10.56 -7.25 28.88
CA PRO A 319 10.58 -5.80 29.02
C PRO A 319 9.84 -5.50 30.33
N ASP A 320 10.39 -4.63 31.16
CA ASP A 320 9.69 -4.10 32.33
C ASP A 320 8.22 -3.96 31.96
N ALA A 321 7.37 -4.69 32.67
CA ALA A 321 6.02 -4.23 32.85
C ALA A 321 6.19 -2.77 33.29
N ALA A 322 5.69 -1.84 32.48
CA ALA A 322 5.35 -0.53 32.98
C ALA A 322 4.67 -0.78 34.33
N PRO A 323 5.08 -0.09 35.41
CA PRO A 323 4.67 -0.45 36.75
C PRO A 323 3.16 -0.61 36.74
N ASP A 324 2.68 -1.74 37.26
CA ASP A 324 1.31 -1.88 37.73
C ASP A 324 1.07 -0.67 38.62
N ALA A 325 0.42 0.34 38.06
CA ALA A 325 -0.37 1.23 38.86
C ALA A 325 -1.34 0.29 39.56
N ALA A 326 -1.16 0.17 40.88
CA ALA A 326 -2.25 -0.21 41.75
C ALA A 326 -3.54 0.52 41.27
N PRO A 327 -4.75 0.01 41.53
CA PRO A 327 -5.97 0.80 41.39
C PRO A 327 -5.92 1.94 42.42
N GLY A 328 -5.06 2.92 42.14
CA GLY A 328 -5.00 4.21 42.76
C GLY A 328 -6.16 4.99 42.17
N GLU A 329 -6.94 5.53 43.09
CA GLU A 329 -8.01 6.48 42.88
C GLU A 329 -7.87 7.23 41.57
N ALA A 330 -8.89 7.12 40.72
CA ALA A 330 -9.03 7.87 39.49
C ALA A 330 -8.90 9.36 39.80
N THR A 331 -7.68 9.87 39.69
CA THR A 331 -7.38 11.28 39.62
C THR A 331 -7.54 11.63 38.15
N ASP A 332 -8.68 12.26 37.89
CA ASP A 332 -9.18 12.77 36.62
C ASP A 332 -8.16 13.76 36.00
N THR A 333 -7.08 13.22 35.46
CA THR A 333 -6.06 13.97 34.74
C THR A 333 -6.25 13.66 33.26
N PRO A 334 -6.59 14.65 32.40
CA PRO A 334 -6.86 14.41 31.00
C PRO A 334 -5.65 13.76 30.33
N GLN A 335 -5.85 12.61 29.67
CA GLN A 335 -4.82 12.04 28.80
C GLN A 335 -4.42 13.08 27.74
N PRO A 336 -3.12 13.23 27.43
CA PRO A 336 -2.66 14.22 26.46
C PRO A 336 -3.25 13.91 25.08
N ASP A 337 -3.81 14.94 24.44
CA ASP A 337 -4.33 14.86 23.07
C ASP A 337 -3.16 14.58 22.10
N LEU A 338 -3.07 13.32 21.68
CA LEU A 338 -2.01 12.85 20.78
C LEU A 338 -2.08 13.54 19.40
N ASP A 339 -3.26 13.97 18.95
CA ASP A 339 -3.42 14.66 17.67
C ASP A 339 -2.90 16.10 17.76
N ALA A 340 -3.19 16.81 18.85
CA ALA A 340 -2.60 18.11 19.14
C ALA A 340 -1.06 18.03 19.22
N LEU A 341 -0.54 17.05 19.96
CA LEU A 341 0.89 16.84 20.13
C LEU A 341 1.60 16.49 18.81
N ALA A 342 0.96 15.70 17.95
CA ALA A 342 1.48 15.42 16.61
C ALA A 342 1.47 16.66 15.70
N GLY A 343 0.47 17.54 15.84
CA GLY A 343 0.40 18.82 15.15
C GLY A 343 1.58 19.73 15.49
N GLU A 344 1.89 19.89 16.78
CA GLU A 344 3.02 20.68 17.28
C GLU A 344 4.37 20.13 16.80
N LEU A 345 4.53 18.80 16.80
CA LEU A 345 5.77 18.13 16.41
C LEU A 345 5.95 18.02 14.88
N GLY A 346 4.88 18.23 14.11
CA GLY A 346 4.83 18.05 12.66
C GLY A 346 5.62 19.07 11.83
N MET A 347 5.66 18.85 10.51
CA MET A 347 6.32 19.75 9.53
C MET A 347 5.64 21.13 9.39
N GLY A 348 4.43 21.28 9.94
CA GLY A 348 3.66 22.53 9.93
C GLY A 348 3.53 23.22 11.29
N GLY A 349 4.26 22.76 12.31
CA GLY A 349 4.31 23.43 13.61
C GLY A 349 4.99 24.80 13.52
N THR A 350 4.62 25.73 14.39
CA THR A 350 5.16 27.10 14.47
C THR A 350 6.59 27.18 15.00
N LEU A 351 7.22 26.05 15.32
CA LEU A 351 8.55 25.99 15.91
C LEU A 351 9.64 26.05 14.82
N ALA A 352 10.56 26.99 14.98
CA ALA A 352 11.70 27.17 14.09
C ALA A 352 12.53 25.87 13.93
N PRO A 353 13.13 25.63 12.75
CA PRO A 353 14.02 24.49 12.55
C PRO A 353 15.20 24.56 13.51
N GLU A 354 15.43 23.46 14.24
CA GLU A 354 16.48 23.35 15.25
C GLU A 354 17.87 23.26 14.58
N SER A 355 18.82 24.09 15.03
CA SER A 355 20.20 24.08 14.52
C SER A 355 21.10 23.01 15.16
N ASP A 356 20.68 22.42 16.28
CA ASP A 356 21.38 21.37 17.01
C ASP A 356 20.91 19.96 16.61
N ALA A 357 21.85 19.12 16.19
CA ALA A 357 21.61 17.73 15.80
C ALA A 357 21.09 16.85 16.96
N GLN A 358 21.36 17.18 18.22
CA GLN A 358 20.80 16.44 19.36
C GLN A 358 19.34 16.81 19.63
N ALA A 359 19.00 18.10 19.60
CA ALA A 359 17.62 18.57 19.66
C ALA A 359 16.75 17.94 18.55
N TYR A 360 17.25 17.97 17.32
CA TYR A 360 16.58 17.36 16.17
C TYR A 360 16.29 15.87 16.38
N ARG A 361 17.28 15.11 16.88
CA ARG A 361 17.11 13.68 17.18
C ARG A 361 16.05 13.44 18.26
N ARG A 362 16.05 14.23 19.34
CA ARG A 362 15.02 14.14 20.41
C ARG A 362 13.63 14.44 19.87
N ARG A 363 13.48 15.49 19.05
CA ARG A 363 12.21 15.85 18.43
C ARG A 363 11.70 14.75 17.49
N MET A 364 12.58 14.18 16.65
CA MET A 364 12.20 13.09 15.75
C MET A 364 11.83 11.81 16.50
N ALA A 365 12.55 11.48 17.58
CA ALA A 365 12.20 10.36 18.46
C ALA A 365 10.82 10.57 19.12
N ARG A 366 10.56 11.76 19.66
CA ARG A 366 9.27 12.10 20.26
C ARG A 366 8.13 12.08 19.23
N ARG A 367 8.37 12.61 18.03
CA ARG A 367 7.40 12.55 16.92
C ARG A 367 7.07 11.11 16.53
N ARG A 368 8.08 10.23 16.49
CA ARG A 368 7.90 8.79 16.23
C ARG A 368 7.07 8.12 17.32
N GLU A 369 7.38 8.36 18.59
CA GLU A 369 6.64 7.83 19.74
C GLU A 369 5.15 8.24 19.69
N VAL A 370 4.89 9.53 19.52
CA VAL A 370 3.53 10.07 19.41
C VAL A 370 2.81 9.47 18.20
N GLN A 371 3.48 9.35 17.06
CA GLN A 371 2.90 8.71 15.89
C GLN A 371 2.59 7.23 16.11
N GLN A 372 3.45 6.48 16.83
CA GLN A 372 3.21 5.07 17.16
C GLN A 372 2.01 4.92 18.09
N GLN A 373 1.92 5.74 19.14
CA GLN A 373 0.76 5.76 20.04
C GLN A 373 -0.53 6.12 19.28
N ARG A 374 -0.45 7.07 18.35
CA ARG A 374 -1.57 7.44 17.47
C ARG A 374 -1.98 6.36 16.51
N VAL A 375 -1.08 5.51 16.03
CA VAL A 375 -1.44 4.40 15.13
C VAL A 375 -2.01 3.24 15.95
N ALA A 376 -1.39 2.91 17.09
CA ALA A 376 -1.83 1.83 17.97
C ALA A 376 -3.25 2.06 18.52
N SER A 377 -3.65 3.31 18.74
CA SER A 377 -5.00 3.65 19.20
C SER A 377 -6.08 3.61 18.10
N ARG A 378 -5.72 3.37 16.83
CA ARG A 378 -6.66 3.38 15.69
C ARG A 378 -6.88 1.97 15.18
N ASN A 379 -7.93 1.33 15.66
CA ASN A 379 -8.25 -0.07 15.39
C ASN A 379 -9.63 -0.29 14.73
N VAL A 380 -10.29 0.78 14.31
CA VAL A 380 -11.61 0.70 13.67
C VAL A 380 -11.45 0.55 12.17
N GLU A 381 -11.86 -0.60 11.64
CA GLU A 381 -12.00 -0.82 10.19
C GLU A 381 -13.48 -0.72 9.79
N LYS A 382 -13.79 0.18 8.84
CA LYS A 382 -15.14 0.36 8.29
C LYS A 382 -15.10 1.00 6.90
N GLY A 383 -16.20 0.85 6.16
CA GLY A 383 -16.49 1.55 4.92
C GLY A 383 -16.73 3.04 5.19
N LEU A 384 -16.01 3.88 4.44
CA LEU A 384 -15.98 5.33 4.65
C LEU A 384 -16.88 6.05 3.65
N VAL A 385 -17.60 7.06 4.12
CA VAL A 385 -18.28 8.06 3.29
C VAL A 385 -17.34 9.24 3.09
N ILE A 386 -16.94 9.49 1.85
CA ILE A 386 -15.91 10.46 1.48
C ILE A 386 -16.52 11.49 0.54
N VAL A 387 -16.37 12.78 0.85
CA VAL A 387 -16.91 13.89 0.06
C VAL A 387 -15.78 14.74 -0.51
N PHE A 388 -15.71 14.84 -1.84
CA PHE A 388 -14.83 15.75 -2.55
C PHE A 388 -15.63 16.92 -3.12
N THR A 389 -15.55 18.09 -2.48
CA THR A 389 -16.30 19.29 -2.87
C THR A 389 -15.40 20.50 -3.13
N GLY A 390 -15.98 21.70 -3.24
CA GLY A 390 -15.26 22.95 -3.48
C GLY A 390 -15.13 23.34 -4.96
N HIS A 391 -14.64 24.56 -5.18
CA HIS A 391 -14.63 25.19 -6.49
C HIS A 391 -13.43 24.84 -7.38
N GLY A 392 -12.38 24.25 -6.80
CA GLY A 392 -11.15 23.87 -7.47
C GLY A 392 -11.27 22.61 -8.31
N LYS A 393 -10.27 22.40 -9.19
CA LYS A 393 -10.11 21.18 -9.97
C LYS A 393 -9.57 20.06 -9.07
N GLY A 394 -9.99 18.83 -9.33
CA GLY A 394 -9.44 17.63 -8.70
C GLY A 394 -10.45 16.66 -8.10
N LYS A 395 -11.73 17.04 -7.96
CA LYS A 395 -12.72 16.27 -7.18
C LYS A 395 -12.93 14.89 -7.76
N THR A 396 -13.29 14.85 -9.05
CA THR A 396 -13.48 13.61 -9.80
C THR A 396 -12.16 12.83 -9.91
N THR A 397 -11.03 13.48 -10.17
CA THR A 397 -9.74 12.77 -10.30
C THR A 397 -9.27 12.16 -8.98
N ALA A 398 -9.58 12.76 -7.83
CA ALA A 398 -9.33 12.17 -6.51
C ALA A 398 -10.17 10.90 -6.28
N ALA A 399 -11.46 10.95 -6.63
CA ALA A 399 -12.33 9.77 -6.58
C ALA A 399 -11.87 8.66 -7.53
N LEU A 400 -11.42 9.00 -8.74
CA LEU A 400 -10.86 8.05 -9.70
C LEU A 400 -9.50 7.50 -9.25
N GLY A 401 -8.70 8.27 -8.52
CA GLY A 401 -7.50 7.77 -7.85
C GLY A 401 -7.82 6.69 -6.82
N MET A 402 -8.95 6.80 -6.11
CA MET A 402 -9.43 5.73 -5.24
C MET A 402 -9.86 4.50 -6.05
N VAL A 403 -10.57 4.69 -7.17
CA VAL A 403 -10.92 3.59 -8.09
C VAL A 403 -9.69 2.78 -8.48
N LEU A 404 -8.63 3.45 -8.94
CA LEU A 404 -7.37 2.79 -9.33
C LEU A 404 -6.72 2.03 -8.16
N ARG A 405 -6.73 2.60 -6.95
CA ARG A 405 -6.21 1.91 -5.76
C ARG A 405 -7.03 0.66 -5.43
N THR A 406 -8.35 0.76 -5.44
CA THR A 406 -9.25 -0.35 -5.12
C THR A 406 -9.09 -1.50 -6.11
N VAL A 407 -9.11 -1.23 -7.42
CA VAL A 407 -8.90 -2.29 -8.43
C VAL A 407 -7.47 -2.84 -8.40
N GLY A 408 -6.48 -2.05 -8.00
CA GLY A 408 -5.10 -2.50 -7.79
C GLY A 408 -4.97 -3.55 -6.67
N HIS A 409 -5.92 -3.60 -5.74
CA HIS A 409 -6.04 -4.64 -4.72
C HIS A 409 -6.96 -5.80 -5.14
N GLY A 410 -7.37 -5.88 -6.40
CA GLY A 410 -8.23 -6.96 -6.92
C GLY A 410 -9.72 -6.81 -6.55
N GLU A 411 -10.11 -5.67 -6.00
CA GLU A 411 -11.48 -5.40 -5.57
C GLU A 411 -12.31 -4.74 -6.67
N ARG A 412 -13.64 -4.91 -6.61
CA ARG A 412 -14.57 -4.38 -7.62
C ARG A 412 -15.12 -3.01 -7.22
N VAL A 413 -15.40 -2.19 -8.23
CA VAL A 413 -15.92 -0.84 -8.05
C VAL A 413 -17.07 -0.52 -9.00
N ALA A 414 -17.93 0.41 -8.59
CA ALA A 414 -18.91 1.03 -9.46
C ALA A 414 -18.73 2.55 -9.50
N VAL A 415 -18.80 3.13 -10.69
CA VAL A 415 -18.81 4.58 -10.90
C VAL A 415 -20.13 4.98 -11.52
N ILE A 416 -20.85 5.88 -10.87
CA ILE A 416 -22.12 6.43 -11.34
C ILE A 416 -21.91 7.93 -11.51
N GLN A 417 -22.10 8.43 -12.73
CA GLN A 417 -21.99 9.85 -13.04
C GLN A 417 -23.38 10.47 -13.15
N PHE A 418 -23.61 11.50 -12.34
CA PHE A 418 -24.79 12.34 -12.39
C PHE A 418 -24.52 13.52 -13.34
N ILE A 419 -25.57 13.98 -14.03
CA ILE A 419 -25.56 15.13 -14.97
C ILE A 419 -24.72 14.88 -16.24
N LYS A 420 -23.53 14.27 -16.14
CA LYS A 420 -22.66 13.96 -17.27
C LYS A 420 -23.31 12.95 -18.22
N GLY A 421 -23.26 13.27 -19.52
CA GLY A 421 -23.82 12.50 -20.62
C GLY A 421 -23.32 12.98 -21.98
N GLY A 422 -23.60 12.22 -23.04
CA GLY A 422 -23.30 12.62 -24.43
C GLY A 422 -21.86 12.43 -24.92
N TRP A 423 -20.87 12.28 -24.03
CA TRP A 423 -19.47 12.04 -24.39
C TRP A 423 -18.78 11.07 -23.43
N GLN A 424 -17.89 10.21 -23.95
CA GLN A 424 -17.13 9.26 -23.15
C GLN A 424 -15.80 9.88 -22.68
N PRO A 425 -15.62 10.11 -21.36
CA PRO A 425 -14.40 10.72 -20.84
C PRO A 425 -13.19 9.79 -20.96
N GLY A 426 -11.99 10.37 -21.02
CA GLY A 426 -10.73 9.63 -21.16
C GLY A 426 -10.54 8.58 -20.06
N GLU A 427 -10.97 8.88 -18.83
CA GLU A 427 -10.88 7.96 -17.70
C GLU A 427 -11.82 6.75 -17.85
N ALA A 428 -13.04 6.96 -18.36
CA ALA A 428 -13.96 5.85 -18.64
C ALA A 428 -13.37 4.89 -19.67
N ARG A 429 -12.73 5.43 -20.73
CA ARG A 429 -12.05 4.62 -21.76
C ARG A 429 -10.86 3.86 -21.17
N ALA A 430 -10.01 4.53 -20.40
CA ALA A 430 -8.85 3.89 -19.77
C ALA A 430 -9.26 2.76 -18.82
N LEU A 431 -10.34 2.96 -18.05
CA LEU A 431 -10.80 2.00 -17.06
C LEU A 431 -11.47 0.75 -17.65
N GLN A 432 -11.81 0.73 -18.95
CA GLN A 432 -12.27 -0.47 -19.64
C GLN A 432 -11.24 -1.60 -19.62
N ALA A 433 -9.95 -1.28 -19.50
CA ALA A 433 -8.87 -2.27 -19.39
C ALA A 433 -9.02 -3.19 -18.16
N PHE A 434 -9.83 -2.81 -17.17
CA PHE A 434 -10.08 -3.58 -15.95
C PHE A 434 -11.33 -4.49 -16.05
N GLY A 435 -12.03 -4.51 -17.18
CA GLY A 435 -13.18 -5.39 -17.42
C GLY A 435 -14.24 -5.32 -16.31
N ASP A 436 -14.71 -6.47 -15.85
CA ASP A 436 -15.79 -6.61 -14.85
C ASP A 436 -15.43 -6.09 -13.44
N ALA A 437 -14.16 -5.73 -13.20
CA ALA A 437 -13.73 -5.10 -11.96
C ALA A 437 -14.21 -3.64 -11.86
N VAL A 438 -14.51 -2.98 -12.98
CA VAL A 438 -15.03 -1.61 -13.01
C VAL A 438 -16.36 -1.59 -13.76
N THR A 439 -17.44 -1.26 -13.06
CA THR A 439 -18.73 -0.97 -13.71
C THR A 439 -18.93 0.54 -13.81
N TRP A 440 -19.10 1.06 -15.03
CA TRP A 440 -19.29 2.49 -15.28
C TRP A 440 -20.69 2.80 -15.79
N HIS A 441 -21.37 3.73 -15.14
CA HIS A 441 -22.71 4.20 -15.49
C HIS A 441 -22.71 5.71 -15.71
N ALA A 442 -22.76 6.15 -16.95
CA ALA A 442 -23.00 7.54 -17.32
C ALA A 442 -24.48 7.66 -17.71
N LEU A 443 -25.30 8.23 -16.82
CA LEU A 443 -26.76 8.19 -16.92
C LEU A 443 -27.39 9.58 -17.09
N GLY A 444 -26.59 10.61 -17.39
CA GLY A 444 -27.07 11.94 -17.79
C GLY A 444 -27.02 12.16 -19.30
N GLU A 445 -27.38 13.37 -19.74
CA GLU A 445 -27.29 13.83 -21.14
C GLU A 445 -26.25 14.94 -21.35
N GLY A 446 -25.68 15.52 -20.29
CA GLY A 446 -24.75 16.66 -20.37
C GLY A 446 -25.19 17.82 -19.45
N PHE A 447 -24.49 18.96 -19.51
CA PHE A 447 -24.88 20.12 -18.72
C PHE A 447 -26.18 20.76 -19.25
N THR A 448 -26.99 21.26 -18.31
CA THR A 448 -28.31 21.91 -18.45
C THR A 448 -28.37 23.17 -19.32
N TRP A 449 -27.31 23.55 -20.02
CA TRP A 449 -27.30 24.73 -20.91
C TRP A 449 -27.78 24.40 -22.32
N GLU A 450 -27.72 23.13 -22.72
CA GLU A 450 -28.14 22.63 -24.04
C GLU A 450 -29.57 22.07 -24.02
N THR A 451 -29.92 21.34 -22.96
CA THR A 451 -31.28 20.85 -22.70
C THR A 451 -31.99 21.80 -21.73
N GLN A 452 -32.89 22.63 -22.23
CA GLN A 452 -33.72 23.54 -21.42
C GLN A 452 -34.93 22.79 -20.79
N ASP A 453 -34.73 21.56 -20.32
CA ASP A 453 -35.80 20.69 -19.81
C ASP A 453 -35.46 20.17 -18.40
N ARG A 454 -36.01 20.87 -17.40
CA ARG A 454 -35.81 20.57 -15.98
C ARG A 454 -36.46 19.24 -15.57
N GLU A 455 -37.57 18.85 -16.20
CA GLU A 455 -38.27 17.60 -15.87
C GLU A 455 -37.44 16.40 -16.36
N ARG A 456 -36.92 16.50 -17.58
CA ARG A 456 -36.01 15.50 -18.15
C ARG A 456 -34.74 15.31 -17.32
N ASP A 457 -34.11 16.41 -16.90
CA ASP A 457 -32.93 16.35 -16.02
C ASP A 457 -33.24 15.63 -14.71
N ARG A 458 -34.40 15.91 -14.12
CA ARG A 458 -34.85 15.27 -12.89
C ARG A 458 -35.07 13.76 -13.10
N GLU A 459 -35.69 13.35 -14.20
CA GLU A 459 -35.86 11.93 -14.53
C GLU A 459 -34.53 11.19 -14.67
N LEU A 460 -33.56 11.77 -15.39
CA LEU A 460 -32.23 11.19 -15.57
C LEU A 460 -31.48 11.05 -14.25
N VAL A 461 -31.53 12.07 -13.39
CA VAL A 461 -30.95 12.01 -12.04
C VAL A 461 -31.61 10.93 -11.19
N GLN A 462 -32.94 10.79 -11.25
CA GLN A 462 -33.65 9.75 -10.49
C GLN A 462 -33.36 8.34 -11.01
N ALA A 463 -33.16 8.18 -12.32
CA ALA A 463 -32.70 6.92 -12.91
C ALA A 463 -31.26 6.59 -12.48
N ALA A 464 -30.36 7.58 -12.49
CA ALA A 464 -28.99 7.45 -11.98
C ALA A 464 -28.97 7.08 -10.51
N TRP A 465 -29.85 7.70 -9.71
CA TRP A 465 -30.00 7.38 -8.29
C TRP A 465 -30.51 5.97 -8.06
N THR A 466 -31.49 5.51 -8.84
CA THR A 466 -32.00 4.13 -8.77
C THR A 466 -30.87 3.12 -9.03
N ARG A 467 -30.02 3.38 -10.02
CA ARG A 467 -28.84 2.54 -10.29
C ARG A 467 -27.84 2.60 -9.14
N ALA A 468 -27.56 3.79 -8.63
CA ALA A 468 -26.65 4.00 -7.50
C ALA A 468 -27.10 3.20 -6.26
N ARG A 469 -28.39 3.20 -5.91
CA ARG A 469 -28.93 2.41 -4.79
C ARG A 469 -28.66 0.91 -4.96
N GLY A 470 -28.81 0.39 -6.17
CA GLY A 470 -28.48 -1.01 -6.47
C GLY A 470 -27.01 -1.32 -6.23
N CYS A 471 -26.10 -0.44 -6.66
CA CYS A 471 -24.67 -0.59 -6.41
C CYS A 471 -24.31 -0.41 -4.93
N LEU A 472 -24.96 0.52 -4.22
CA LEU A 472 -24.73 0.75 -2.79
C LEU A 472 -25.10 -0.48 -1.97
N ALA A 473 -26.13 -1.22 -2.35
CA ALA A 473 -26.55 -2.45 -1.65
C ALA A 473 -25.75 -3.71 -2.04
N ASP A 474 -24.84 -3.64 -3.00
CA ASP A 474 -24.11 -4.81 -3.52
C ASP A 474 -22.88 -5.15 -2.64
N PRO A 475 -22.87 -6.32 -1.95
CA PRO A 475 -21.72 -6.75 -1.14
C PRO A 475 -20.48 -7.09 -1.97
N GLY A 476 -20.62 -7.26 -3.29
CA GLY A 476 -19.50 -7.52 -4.20
C GLY A 476 -18.72 -6.28 -4.61
N LEU A 477 -19.10 -5.08 -4.16
CA LEU A 477 -18.42 -3.82 -4.46
C LEU A 477 -17.72 -3.26 -3.22
N ARG A 478 -16.41 -2.99 -3.35
CA ARG A 478 -15.60 -2.36 -2.29
C ARG A 478 -15.67 -0.84 -2.32
N LEU A 479 -15.96 -0.25 -3.48
CA LEU A 479 -16.08 1.20 -3.67
C LEU A 479 -17.22 1.54 -4.63
N VAL A 480 -18.05 2.50 -4.23
CA VAL A 480 -19.05 3.15 -5.09
C VAL A 480 -18.73 4.65 -5.21
N VAL A 481 -18.53 5.12 -6.44
CA VAL A 481 -18.32 6.54 -6.72
C VAL A 481 -19.61 7.15 -7.26
N LEU A 482 -20.09 8.20 -6.60
CA LEU A 482 -21.23 9.02 -6.99
C LEU A 482 -20.69 10.36 -7.50
N ASP A 483 -20.28 10.39 -8.76
CA ASP A 483 -19.64 11.55 -9.37
C ASP A 483 -20.68 12.62 -9.72
N GLU A 484 -20.43 13.86 -9.30
CA GLU A 484 -21.30 15.05 -9.44
C GLU A 484 -22.67 14.97 -8.73
N VAL A 485 -22.88 14.01 -7.83
CA VAL A 485 -24.11 13.90 -7.03
C VAL A 485 -24.38 15.15 -6.19
N ASN A 486 -23.34 15.86 -5.73
CA ASN A 486 -23.49 17.12 -4.99
C ASN A 486 -24.16 18.20 -5.84
N VAL A 487 -23.91 18.20 -7.16
CA VAL A 487 -24.55 19.15 -8.07
C VAL A 487 -26.03 18.79 -8.26
N ALA A 488 -26.35 17.50 -8.35
CA ALA A 488 -27.74 17.04 -8.41
C ALA A 488 -28.55 17.42 -7.15
N LEU A 489 -27.94 17.31 -5.97
CA LEU A 489 -28.49 17.79 -4.70
C LEU A 489 -28.69 19.32 -4.74
N LYS A 490 -27.67 20.07 -5.16
CA LYS A 490 -27.72 21.54 -5.23
C LYS A 490 -28.80 22.08 -6.18
N LEU A 491 -29.06 21.39 -7.28
CA LEU A 491 -30.09 21.78 -8.26
C LEU A 491 -31.52 21.37 -7.84
N GLY A 492 -31.66 20.60 -6.76
CA GLY A 492 -32.95 20.09 -6.28
C GLY A 492 -33.51 18.96 -7.14
N TYR A 493 -32.65 18.20 -7.80
CA TYR A 493 -33.05 17.02 -8.59
C TYR A 493 -33.08 15.75 -7.75
N LEU A 494 -32.36 15.76 -6.63
CA LEU A 494 -32.28 14.70 -5.63
C LEU A 494 -32.36 15.34 -4.24
N GLU A 495 -33.11 14.73 -3.33
CA GLU A 495 -33.23 15.22 -1.96
C GLU A 495 -32.11 14.66 -1.08
N LEU A 496 -31.70 15.42 -0.06
CA LEU A 496 -30.63 15.00 0.86
C LEU A 496 -30.98 13.70 1.59
N ASP A 497 -32.20 13.59 2.12
CA ASP A 497 -32.64 12.42 2.88
C ASP A 497 -32.57 11.14 2.03
N GLN A 498 -32.92 11.24 0.74
CA GLN A 498 -32.80 10.12 -0.19
C GLN A 498 -31.35 9.63 -0.26
N VAL A 499 -30.38 10.55 -0.34
CA VAL A 499 -28.96 10.20 -0.38
C VAL A 499 -28.51 9.57 0.93
N LEU A 500 -28.88 10.15 2.07
CA LEU A 500 -28.51 9.63 3.39
C LEU A 500 -29.07 8.21 3.63
N GLU A 501 -30.32 7.97 3.25
CA GLU A 501 -30.94 6.64 3.28
C GLU A 501 -30.22 5.65 2.36
N GLY A 502 -29.87 6.08 1.15
CA GLY A 502 -29.11 5.26 0.20
C GLY A 502 -27.73 4.87 0.75
N LEU A 503 -27.02 5.81 1.38
CA LEU A 503 -25.72 5.54 2.02
C LEU A 503 -25.83 4.53 3.17
N ALA A 504 -26.98 4.44 3.83
CA ALA A 504 -27.22 3.48 4.90
C ALA A 504 -27.42 2.03 4.39
N LEU A 505 -27.69 1.84 3.10
CA LEU A 505 -27.82 0.51 2.49
C LEU A 505 -26.46 -0.22 2.34
N ARG A 506 -25.36 0.53 2.49
CA ARG A 506 -24.03 0.00 2.15
C ARG A 506 -23.56 -1.11 3.10
N PRO A 507 -22.92 -2.17 2.58
CA PRO A 507 -22.22 -3.14 3.40
C PRO A 507 -21.15 -2.48 4.31
N PRO A 508 -20.82 -3.06 5.47
CA PRO A 508 -19.97 -2.43 6.48
C PRO A 508 -18.58 -2.00 6.00
N LEU A 509 -18.05 -2.60 4.93
CA LEU A 509 -16.72 -2.33 4.40
C LEU A 509 -16.73 -1.63 3.02
N THR A 510 -17.90 -1.31 2.49
CA THR A 510 -18.02 -0.61 1.20
C THR A 510 -17.79 0.89 1.40
N HIS A 511 -16.80 1.42 0.71
CA HIS A 511 -16.52 2.86 0.68
C HIS A 511 -17.45 3.55 -0.33
N VAL A 512 -17.80 4.80 -0.06
CA VAL A 512 -18.56 5.66 -0.98
C VAL A 512 -17.85 6.99 -1.16
N ALA A 513 -17.56 7.37 -2.40
CA ALA A 513 -16.99 8.69 -2.71
C ALA A 513 -18.02 9.54 -3.46
N LEU A 514 -18.41 10.68 -2.89
CA LEU A 514 -19.35 11.64 -3.46
C LEU A 514 -18.57 12.86 -3.95
N THR A 515 -18.82 13.28 -5.20
CA THR A 515 -18.12 14.43 -5.78
C THR A 515 -19.08 15.52 -6.22
N GLY A 516 -18.52 16.70 -6.47
CA GLY A 516 -19.22 17.83 -7.07
C GLY A 516 -19.23 19.06 -6.18
N ARG A 517 -19.62 20.19 -6.76
CA ARG A 517 -19.59 21.50 -6.09
C ARG A 517 -20.78 21.66 -5.15
N GLY A 518 -20.55 22.22 -3.96
CA GLY A 518 -21.62 22.62 -3.04
C GLY A 518 -22.32 21.43 -2.38
N ALA A 519 -21.55 20.53 -1.76
CA ALA A 519 -22.14 19.49 -0.91
C ALA A 519 -22.99 20.14 0.20
N PRO A 520 -24.22 19.67 0.44
CA PRO A 520 -25.08 20.21 1.50
C PRO A 520 -24.51 19.90 2.90
N GLU A 521 -24.79 20.76 3.87
CA GLU A 521 -24.25 20.68 5.23
C GLU A 521 -24.55 19.34 5.91
N GLY A 522 -25.79 18.86 5.83
CA GLY A 522 -26.13 17.54 6.39
C GLY A 522 -25.41 16.36 5.73
N LEU A 523 -24.91 16.48 4.49
CA LEU A 523 -24.04 15.46 3.90
C LEU A 523 -22.60 15.56 4.44
N ILE A 524 -22.10 16.79 4.64
CA ILE A 524 -20.78 17.06 5.21
C ILE A 524 -20.69 16.50 6.64
N GLU A 525 -21.71 16.75 7.47
CA GLU A 525 -21.78 16.26 8.85
C GLU A 525 -21.79 14.73 8.96
N ARG A 526 -22.35 14.04 7.96
CA ARG A 526 -22.47 12.58 7.93
C ARG A 526 -21.27 11.88 7.28
N ALA A 527 -20.40 12.61 6.60
CA ALA A 527 -19.23 12.06 5.95
C ALA A 527 -18.10 11.78 6.95
N ASP A 528 -17.34 10.70 6.70
CA ASP A 528 -16.15 10.35 7.49
C ASP A 528 -14.93 11.19 7.07
N LEU A 529 -14.89 11.62 5.81
CA LEU A 529 -13.85 12.50 5.28
C LEU A 529 -14.47 13.51 4.32
N VAL A 530 -14.16 14.79 4.52
CA VAL A 530 -14.53 15.86 3.60
C VAL A 530 -13.27 16.60 3.17
N THR A 531 -13.08 16.73 1.86
CA THR A 531 -12.03 17.58 1.29
C THR A 531 -12.67 18.64 0.42
N GLU A 532 -12.45 19.90 0.79
CA GLU A 532 -12.81 21.04 -0.03
C GLU A 532 -11.62 21.46 -0.91
N MET A 533 -11.78 21.33 -2.22
CA MET A 533 -10.79 21.81 -3.17
C MET A 533 -10.97 23.29 -3.42
N THR A 534 -10.12 24.12 -2.80
CA THR A 534 -10.12 25.57 -3.00
C THR A 534 -9.36 25.94 -4.28
N LEU A 535 -9.98 26.72 -5.15
CA LEU A 535 -9.31 27.20 -6.36
C LEU A 535 -8.32 28.31 -6.02
N ARG A 536 -7.04 27.96 -5.87
CA ARG A 536 -5.97 28.95 -5.61
C ARG A 536 -5.48 29.63 -6.87
N ARG A 537 -5.39 28.87 -7.97
CA ARG A 537 -4.91 29.31 -9.27
C ARG A 537 -5.58 28.53 -10.39
N HIS A 538 -5.94 29.14 -11.51
CA HIS A 538 -6.44 28.40 -12.68
C HIS A 538 -5.82 28.87 -14.00
N PRO A 539 -5.21 27.96 -14.80
CA PRO A 539 -4.52 28.34 -16.04
C PRO A 539 -5.47 28.98 -17.06
N PHE A 540 -6.72 28.51 -17.17
CA PHE A 540 -7.72 29.17 -18.01
C PHE A 540 -7.99 30.64 -17.61
N ARG A 541 -8.19 30.93 -16.31
CA ARG A 541 -8.56 32.28 -15.85
C ARG A 541 -7.40 33.27 -15.89
N GLU A 542 -6.20 32.82 -15.55
CA GLU A 542 -5.06 33.72 -15.33
C GLU A 542 -4.07 33.74 -16.48
N GLN A 543 -4.04 32.68 -17.30
CA GLN A 543 -3.06 32.50 -18.37
C GLN A 543 -3.73 32.37 -19.75
N GLY A 544 -5.06 32.29 -19.82
CA GLY A 544 -5.79 32.11 -21.08
C GLY A 544 -5.58 30.73 -21.73
N VAL A 545 -5.10 29.75 -20.96
CA VAL A 545 -4.81 28.40 -21.49
C VAL A 545 -6.13 27.64 -21.70
N LYS A 546 -6.38 27.20 -22.92
CA LYS A 546 -7.52 26.36 -23.29
C LYS A 546 -7.45 24.97 -22.64
N ALA A 547 -8.59 24.28 -22.56
CA ALA A 547 -8.65 22.89 -22.12
C ALA A 547 -7.79 21.98 -23.02
N GLN A 548 -7.10 21.01 -22.41
CA GLN A 548 -6.19 20.10 -23.09
C GLN A 548 -6.54 18.64 -22.79
N ALA A 549 -6.43 17.78 -23.81
CA ALA A 549 -6.59 16.34 -23.65
C ALA A 549 -5.54 15.78 -22.68
N GLY A 550 -5.97 14.88 -21.80
CA GLY A 550 -5.14 14.31 -20.73
C GLY A 550 -4.93 15.24 -19.52
N VAL A 551 -5.48 16.46 -19.55
CA VAL A 551 -5.45 17.41 -18.44
C VAL A 551 -6.87 17.75 -17.99
N GLU A 552 -7.73 18.23 -18.89
CA GLU A 552 -9.13 18.55 -18.60
C GLU A 552 -10.11 17.42 -18.96
N PHE A 553 -9.79 16.64 -19.98
CA PHE A 553 -10.67 15.63 -20.56
C PHE A 553 -9.91 14.47 -21.24
#